data_AF-A0A5B6WSQ2-F1
#
_entry.id   AF-A0A5B6WSQ2-F1
#
_cell.length_a   1.000
_cell.length_b   1.000
_cell.length_c   1.000
_cell.angle_alpha   90.00
_cell.angle_beta   90.00
_cell.angle_gamma   90.00
#
_symmetry.space_group_name_H-M   'P 1'
#
loop_
_entity.id
_entity.type
_entity.pdbx_description
1 polymer ?
#
loop_
_entity_poly.entity_id
_entity_poly.type
_entity_poly.pdbx_seq_one_letter_code
_entity_poly.pdbx_strand_id
1 'polypeptide(L)' 'MEKIRRQCGFFNGIDVSTIGTRGGLSLDWRSEVSVVLRSFSNNHIDVNIEDSEVGQLGG' A
#
# COMPACT_ATOMS: atom_id res chain seq x y z
N MET A 1 -4.81 7.46 7.64
CA MET A 1 -5.86 6.42 7.71
C MET A 1 -5.58 5.28 8.69
N GLU A 2 -4.54 5.39 9.53
CA GLU A 2 -3.95 4.25 10.24
C GLU A 2 -4.91 3.43 11.12
N LYS A 3 -5.76 4.08 11.93
CA LYS A 3 -6.69 3.36 12.82
C LYS A 3 -7.69 2.50 12.02
N ILE A 4 -8.26 3.06 10.96
CA ILE A 4 -9.21 2.37 10.09
C ILE A 4 -8.50 1.25 9.32
N ARG A 5 -7.32 1.55 8.76
CA ARG A 5 -6.46 0.59 8.07
C ARG A 5 -6.20 -0.65 8.95
N ARG A 6 -5.75 -0.46 10.19
CA ARG A 6 -5.48 -1.56 11.14
C ARG A 6 -6.75 -2.33 11.53
N GLN A 7 -7.88 -1.66 11.70
CA GLN A 7 -9.16 -2.32 11.99
C GLN A 7 -9.65 -3.20 10.83
N CYS A 8 -9.29 -2.86 9.59
CA CYS A 8 -9.59 -3.64 8.40
C CYS A 8 -8.57 -4.75 8.11
N GLY A 9 -7.53 -4.91 8.95
CA GLY A 9 -6.49 -5.93 8.77
C GLY A 9 -5.41 -5.58 7.74
N PHE A 10 -5.39 -4.33 7.27
CA PHE A 10 -4.30 -3.80 6.47
C PHE A 10 -3.27 -3.20 7.43
N PHE A 11 -2.05 -3.70 7.42
CA PHE A 11 -1.02 -3.26 8.37
C PHE A 11 -0.05 -2.26 7.74
N ASN A 12 0.06 -2.28 6.41
CA ASN A 12 0.91 -1.40 5.63
C ASN A 12 0.07 -0.41 4.84
N GLY A 13 0.63 0.76 4.58
CA GLY A 13 -0.03 1.71 3.70
C GLY A 13 0.78 2.98 3.47
N ILE A 14 0.43 3.70 2.41
CA ILE A 14 0.95 5.02 2.05
C ILE A 14 -0.24 5.97 1.98
N ASP A 15 -0.15 7.05 2.75
CA ASP A 15 -1.16 8.10 2.83
C ASP A 15 -0.62 9.37 2.13
N VAL A 16 -1.41 9.97 1.24
CA VAL A 16 -1.21 11.31 0.69
C VAL A 16 -2.19 12.26 1.36
N SER A 17 -1.65 13.34 1.94
CA SER A 17 -2.46 14.33 2.67
C SER A 17 -3.40 15.09 1.74
N THR A 18 -4.50 15.55 2.32
CA THR A 18 -5.44 16.46 1.66
C THR A 18 -4.77 17.78 1.34
N ILE A 19 -5.02 18.34 0.15
CA ILE A 19 -4.64 19.71 -0.19
C ILE A 19 -5.90 20.52 -0.47
N GLY A 20 -6.19 21.50 0.39
CA GLY A 20 -7.41 22.29 0.35
C GLY A 20 -8.64 21.41 0.58
N THR A 21 -9.61 21.47 -0.34
CA THR A 21 -10.88 20.70 -0.26
C THR A 21 -10.79 19.32 -0.91
N ARG A 22 -9.65 18.99 -1.53
CA ARG A 22 -9.47 17.70 -2.20
C ARG A 22 -9.23 16.63 -1.15
N GLY A 23 -9.98 15.53 -1.26
CA GLY A 23 -9.76 14.34 -0.43
C GLY A 23 -8.33 13.83 -0.55
N GLY A 24 -7.84 13.17 0.50
CA GLY A 24 -6.56 12.48 0.49
C GLY A 24 -6.62 11.18 -0.31
N LEU A 25 -5.47 10.60 -0.58
CA LEU A 25 -5.35 9.28 -1.20
C LEU A 25 -4.70 8.33 -0.19
N SER A 26 -5.20 7.10 -0.08
CA SER A 26 -4.60 6.05 0.75
C SER A 26 -4.48 4.78 -0.07
N LEU A 27 -3.30 4.18 -0.07
CA LEU A 27 -3.07 2.84 -0.58
C LEU A 27 -2.71 1.96 0.62
N ASP A 28 -3.50 0.93 0.88
CA ASP A 28 -3.36 0.07 2.06
C ASP A 28 -3.25 -1.39 1.62
N TRP A 29 -2.34 -2.16 2.23
CA TRP A 29 -2.15 -3.57 1.91
C TRP A 29 -1.81 -4.39 3.15
N ARG A 30 -1.99 -5.71 3.03
CA ARG A 30 -1.65 -6.65 4.09
C ARG A 30 -0.17 -7.01 4.03
N SER A 31 0.38 -7.52 5.12
CA SER A 31 1.81 -7.84 5.21
C SER A 31 2.28 -8.96 4.27
N GLU A 32 1.36 -9.76 3.73
CA GLU A 32 1.67 -10.83 2.79
C GLU A 32 1.98 -10.31 1.36
N VAL A 33 1.71 -9.03 1.08
CA VAL A 33 1.96 -8.42 -0.23
C VAL A 33 3.23 -7.58 -0.17
N SER A 34 4.23 -7.92 -0.99
CA SER A 34 5.42 -7.09 -1.19
C SER A 34 5.11 -5.95 -2.15
N VAL A 35 5.29 -4.72 -1.68
CA VAL A 35 5.00 -3.50 -2.44
C VAL A 35 6.22 -2.61 -2.44
N VAL A 36 6.69 -2.22 -3.62
CA VAL A 36 7.84 -1.33 -3.82
C VAL A 36 7.35 0.00 -4.37
N LEU A 37 7.58 1.08 -3.62
CA LEU A 37 7.24 2.43 -4.04
C LEU A 37 8.18 2.90 -5.17
N ARG A 38 7.60 3.28 -6.31
CA ARG A 38 8.34 3.85 -7.46
C ARG A 38 8.38 5.36 -7.42
N SER A 39 7.22 5.97 -7.19
CA SER A 39 7.06 7.42 -7.15
C SER A 39 5.82 7.79 -6.37
N PHE A 40 5.85 8.95 -5.70
CA PHE A 40 4.66 9.50 -5.05
C PHE A 40 4.60 11.01 -5.23
N SER A 41 3.38 11.53 -5.30
CA SER A 41 3.07 12.95 -5.32
C SER A 41 1.73 13.21 -4.63
N ASN A 42 1.37 14.48 -4.49
CA ASN A 42 0.10 14.87 -3.91
C ASN A 42 -1.14 14.38 -4.69
N ASN A 43 -0.97 13.85 -5.90
CA ASN A 43 -2.06 13.39 -6.75
C ASN A 43 -1.90 11.93 -7.22
N HIS A 44 -0.78 11.26 -6.92
CA HIS A 44 -0.47 9.95 -7.47
C HIS A 44 0.43 9.12 -6.55
N ILE A 45 0.13 7.82 -6.44
CA ILE A 45 0.99 6.80 -5.84
C ILE A 45 1.30 5.77 -6.93
N ASP A 46 2.57 5.57 -7.23
CA ASP A 46 3.07 4.56 -8.17
C ASP A 46 3.80 3.45 -7.42
N VAL A 47 3.38 2.20 -7.56
CA VAL A 47 3.99 1.07 -6.89
C VAL A 47 4.14 -0.13 -7.81
N ASN A 48 5.15 -0.95 -7.50
CA ASN A 48 5.28 -2.31 -8.00
C ASN A 48 4.81 -3.30 -6.96
N ILE A 49 4.11 -4.34 -7.41
CA ILE A 49 3.87 -5.53 -6.60
C ILE A 49 4.92 -6.56 -6.98
N GLU A 50 5.64 -7.06 -5.99
CA GLU A 50 6.58 -8.17 -6.19
C GLU A 50 5.89 -9.46 -5.79
N ASP A 51 5.81 -10.40 -6.73
CA ASP A 51 5.45 -11.78 -6.39
C ASP A 51 6.62 -12.38 -5.61
N SER A 52 6.36 -12.79 -4.38
CA SER A 52 7.27 -13.72 -3.72
C SER A 52 7.10 -15.05 -4.43
N GLU A 53 8.07 -15.44 -5.26
CA GLU A 53 8.19 -16.82 -5.70
C GLU A 53 8.39 -17.70 -4.46
N VAL A 54 7.30 -18.11 -3.81
CA VAL A 54 7.29 -19.31 -2.99
C VAL A 54 7.35 -20.46 -3.98
N GLY A 55 8.53 -20.64 -4.57
CA GLY A 55 8.88 -21.80 -5.36
C GLY A 55 8.55 -23.03 -4.54
N GLN A 56 7.64 -23.83 -5.08
CA GLN A 56 7.20 -25.09 -4.54
C GLN A 56 8.43 -25.99 -4.31
N LEU A 57 8.92 -26.09 -3.07
CA LEU A 57 9.74 -27.21 -2.64
C LEU A 57 8.81 -28.33 -2.19
N GLY A 58 8.23 -29.01 -3.18
CA GLY A 58 7.42 -30.21 -3.00
C GLY A 58 7.54 -31.08 -4.25
N GLY A 59 8.41 -32.08 -4.19
CA GLY A 59 8.66 -33.07 -5.24
C GLY A 59 9.89 -33.90 -4.94
#